data_AF-A0AAJ6MK76-F1
#
_entry.id   AF-A0AAJ6MK76-F1
#
_cell.length_a   1.000
_cell.length_b   1.000
_cell.length_c   1.000
_cell.angle_alpha   90.00
_cell.angle_beta   90.00
_cell.angle_gamma   90.00
#
_symmetry.space_group_name_H-M   'P 1'
#
loop_
_entity.id
_entity.type
_entity.pdbx_description
1 polymer ?
#
loop_
_entity_poly.entity_id
_entity_poly.type
_entity_poly.pdbx_seq_one_letter_code
_entity_poly.pdbx_strand_id
1 'polypeptide(L)'
;MHLFTRNGYDWSGRFPIIEEAALRNRCQQFVIDGEAVLLGIDGVSDFNGLHSRKQDDEVQLYAFDILALDGDDLRKLPLHLRKTMLGARLLPSRAGPAHESGYG
;
A
#
# COMPACT_ATOMS: atom_id res chain seq x y z
N MET A 1 2.98 12.88 6.86
CA MET A 1 2.95 11.42 6.62
C MET A 1 4.38 10.92 6.58
N HIS A 2 4.63 9.71 7.07
CA HIS A 2 5.94 9.08 6.96
C HIS A 2 5.83 7.73 6.24
N LEU A 3 6.74 7.48 5.29
CA LEU A 3 6.84 6.21 4.60
C LEU A 3 8.25 5.66 4.76
N PHE A 4 8.35 4.53 5.45
CA PHE A 4 9.64 3.88 5.69
C PHE A 4 9.72 2.56 4.94
N THR A 5 10.87 2.32 4.32
CA THR A 5 11.21 0.98 3.82
C THR A 5 11.45 0.02 4.99
N ARG A 6 11.47 -1.29 4.69
CA ARG A 6 11.85 -2.32 5.66
C ARG A 6 13.21 -2.08 6.33
N ASN A 7 14.14 -1.40 5.64
CA ASN A 7 15.48 -1.09 6.14
C ASN A 7 15.57 0.30 6.81
N GLY A 8 14.44 0.99 7.01
CA GLY A 8 14.37 2.26 7.72
C GLY A 8 14.67 3.51 6.88
N TYR A 9 14.86 3.38 5.57
CA TYR A 9 14.97 4.55 4.69
C TYR A 9 13.63 5.28 4.60
N ASP A 10 13.67 6.59 4.85
CA ASP A 10 12.52 7.48 4.71
C ASP A 10 12.33 7.85 3.23
N TRP A 11 11.20 7.43 2.67
CA TRP A 11 10.76 7.71 1.30
C TRP A 11 9.50 8.59 1.29
N SER A 12 9.26 9.34 2.35
CA SER A 12 8.18 10.34 2.39
C SER A 12 8.30 11.32 1.23
N GLY A 13 7.18 11.66 0.59
CA GLY A 13 7.15 12.54 -0.58
C GLY A 13 7.62 11.91 -1.89
N ARG A 14 8.07 10.64 -1.88
CA ARG A 14 8.48 9.94 -3.11
C ARG A 14 7.29 9.43 -3.92
N PHE A 15 6.29 8.85 -3.25
CA PHE A 15 5.17 8.17 -3.91
C PHE A 15 3.86 8.95 -3.69
N PRO A 16 3.49 9.86 -4.60
CA PRO A 16 2.36 10.76 -4.40
C PRO A 16 1.01 10.04 -4.31
N ILE A 17 0.81 8.93 -5.06
CA ILE A 17 -0.43 8.14 -4.96
C ILE A 17 -0.61 7.55 -3.55
N ILE A 18 0.46 7.02 -2.96
CA ILE A 18 0.42 6.43 -1.62
C ILE A 18 0.13 7.53 -0.59
N GLU A 19 0.75 8.70 -0.75
CA GLU A 19 0.52 9.85 0.11
C GLU A 19 -0.92 10.36 0.04
N GLU A 20 -1.44 10.56 -1.16
CA GLU A 20 -2.81 11.00 -1.37
C GLU A 20 -3.83 10.00 -0.81
N ALA A 21 -3.61 8.69 -1.02
CA ALA A 21 -4.48 7.65 -0.50
C ALA A 21 -4.52 7.63 1.03
N ALA A 22 -3.36 7.80 1.68
CA ALA A 22 -3.26 7.87 3.13
C ALA A 22 -3.98 9.11 3.70
N LEU A 23 -3.83 10.28 3.05
CA LEU A 23 -4.47 11.53 3.48
C LEU A 23 -6.00 11.52 3.33
N ARG A 24 -6.55 10.66 2.47
CA ARG A 24 -8.01 10.48 2.33
C ARG A 24 -8.62 9.63 3.44
N ASN A 25 -7.81 8.99 4.29
CA ASN A 25 -8.32 8.23 5.42
C ASN A 25 -8.91 9.17 6.48
N ARG A 26 -10.02 8.77 7.12
CA ARG A 26 -10.69 9.59 8.14
C ARG A 26 -10.06 9.48 9.53
N CYS A 27 -9.15 8.51 9.74
CA CYS A 27 -8.45 8.34 11.00
C CYS A 27 -7.36 9.40 11.19
N GLN A 28 -7.09 9.78 12.43
CA GLN A 28 -6.09 10.81 12.74
C GLN A 28 -4.67 10.25 12.69
N GLN A 29 -4.51 8.98 13.11
CA GLN A 29 -3.21 8.32 13.16
C GLN A 29 -3.37 6.84 12.82
N PHE A 30 -2.49 6.31 11.98
CA PHE A 30 -2.43 4.87 11.73
C PHE A 30 -1.03 4.46 11.27
N VAL A 31 -0.72 3.18 11.41
CA VAL A 31 0.47 2.55 10.83
C VAL A 31 0.01 1.34 10.04
N ILE A 32 0.26 1.35 8.74
CA ILE A 32 -0.07 0.26 7.80
C ILE A 32 1.23 -0.38 7.33
N ASP A 33 1.22 -1.70 7.21
CA ASP A 33 2.29 -2.48 6.61
C ASP A 33 1.87 -2.97 5.22
N GLY A 34 2.79 -2.92 4.26
CA GLY A 34 2.48 -3.11 2.85
C GLY A 34 3.71 -3.14 1.94
N GLU A 35 3.48 -3.53 0.69
CA GLU A 35 4.49 -3.54 -0.37
C GLU A 35 4.24 -2.40 -1.36
N ALA A 36 5.26 -1.60 -1.65
CA ALA A 36 5.21 -0.62 -2.74
C ALA A 36 5.45 -1.34 -4.08
N VAL A 37 4.50 -1.23 -5.00
CA VAL A 37 4.51 -1.96 -6.27
C VAL A 37 4.31 -1.00 -7.43
N LEU A 38 5.19 -1.08 -8.40
CA LEU A 38 4.96 -0.59 -9.75
C LEU A 38 4.45 -1.77 -10.58
N LEU A 39 3.31 -1.62 -11.24
CA LEU A 39 2.81 -2.64 -12.17
C LEU A 39 3.30 -2.31 -13.59
N GLY A 40 3.86 -3.31 -14.26
CA GLY A 40 4.09 -3.28 -15.69
C GLY A 40 2.78 -3.35 -16.48
N ILE A 41 2.90 -3.20 -17.80
CA ILE A 41 1.76 -3.19 -18.74
C ILE A 41 0.98 -4.51 -18.73
N ASP A 42 1.66 -5.61 -18.41
CA ASP A 42 1.10 -6.96 -18.26
C ASP A 42 0.47 -7.21 -16.87
N GLY A 43 0.47 -6.20 -15.99
CA GLY A 43 -0.01 -6.32 -14.62
C GLY A 43 0.96 -7.06 -13.69
N VAL A 44 2.17 -7.38 -14.16
CA VAL A 44 3.23 -7.99 -13.35
C VAL A 44 4.03 -6.90 -12.65
N SER A 45 4.53 -7.16 -11.44
CA SER A 45 5.37 -6.19 -10.73
C SER A 45 6.68 -5.90 -11.50
N ASP A 46 6.94 -4.62 -11.76
CA ASP A 46 8.20 -4.15 -12.34
C ASP A 46 9.13 -3.62 -11.25
N PHE A 47 9.92 -4.54 -10.68
CA PHE A 47 10.92 -4.20 -9.67
C PHE A 47 11.99 -3.26 -10.20
N ASN A 48 12.41 -3.38 -11.45
CA ASN A 48 13.45 -2.52 -12.01
C ASN A 48 12.93 -1.09 -12.19
N GLY A 49 11.71 -0.95 -12.68
CA GLY A 49 11.00 0.33 -12.80
C GLY A 49 10.86 1.01 -11.44
N LEU A 50 10.46 0.28 -10.40
CA LEU A 50 10.36 0.81 -9.02
C LEU A 50 11.69 1.36 -8.48
N HIS A 51 12.82 0.72 -8.80
CA HIS A 51 14.15 1.21 -8.40
C HIS A 51 14.66 2.37 -9.26
N SER A 52 14.18 2.49 -10.51
CA SER A 52 14.62 3.51 -11.47
C SER A 52 14.20 4.93 -11.09
N ARG A 53 13.17 5.09 -10.25
CA ARG A 53 12.55 6.36 -9.85
C ARG A 53 11.85 7.14 -10.96
N LYS A 54 11.71 6.55 -12.16
CA LYS A 54 11.13 7.25 -13.31
C LYS A 54 9.61 7.30 -13.30
N GLN A 55 8.98 6.37 -12.60
CA GLN A 55 7.53 6.16 -12.54
C GLN A 55 7.05 6.11 -11.08
N ASP A 56 7.68 6.90 -10.21
CA ASP A 56 7.33 6.96 -8.78
C ASP A 56 5.86 7.43 -8.58
N ASP A 57 5.30 8.15 -9.54
CA ASP A 57 3.91 8.60 -9.60
C ASP A 57 2.89 7.51 -9.95
N GLU A 58 3.35 6.34 -10.43
CA GLU A 58 2.50 5.18 -10.71
C GLU A 58 2.58 4.09 -9.61
N VAL A 59 3.45 4.28 -8.62
CA VAL A 59 3.67 3.32 -7.54
C VAL A 59 2.47 3.28 -6.59
N GLN A 60 1.98 2.08 -6.32
CA GLN A 60 0.84 1.80 -5.45
C GLN A 60 1.28 1.02 -4.20
N LEU A 61 0.54 1.16 -3.09
CA LEU A 61 0.76 0.37 -1.89
C LEU A 61 -0.22 -0.81 -1.83
N TYR A 62 0.33 -2.02 -1.77
CA TYR A 62 -0.40 -3.24 -1.48
C TYR A 62 -0.33 -3.52 0.02
N ALA A 63 -1.30 -2.98 0.77
CA ALA A 63 -1.37 -3.10 2.21
C ALA A 63 -1.87 -4.49 2.65
N PHE A 64 -1.24 -5.08 3.68
CA PHE A 64 -1.60 -6.41 4.20
C PHE A 64 -1.78 -6.48 5.72
N ASP A 65 -1.34 -5.47 6.48
CA ASP A 65 -1.58 -5.38 7.92
C ASP A 65 -1.77 -3.93 8.40
N ILE A 66 -2.39 -3.76 9.57
CA ILE A 66 -2.48 -2.49 10.29
C ILE A 66 -1.96 -2.70 11.72
N LEU A 67 -0.92 -1.94 12.07
CA LEU A 67 -0.15 -2.14 13.30
C LEU A 67 -0.58 -1.20 14.42
N ALA A 68 -1.03 0.00 14.08
CA ALA A 68 -1.53 0.98 15.03
C ALA A 68 -2.66 1.81 14.43
N LEU A 69 -3.55 2.30 15.30
CA LEU A 69 -4.71 3.07 14.90
C LEU A 69 -5.15 4.00 16.02
N ASP A 70 -5.30 5.29 15.73
CA ASP A 70 -5.80 6.35 16.62
C ASP A 70 -5.15 6.31 18.02
N GLY A 71 -3.85 5.98 18.07
CA GLY A 71 -3.04 5.88 19.28
C GLY A 71 -2.89 4.47 19.87
N ASP A 72 -3.71 3.51 19.45
CA ASP A 72 -3.67 2.13 19.96
C ASP A 72 -2.69 1.25 19.18
N ASP A 73 -1.90 0.46 19.92
CA ASP A 73 -1.04 -0.60 19.37
C ASP A 73 -1.87 -1.88 19.13
N LEU A 74 -2.14 -2.17 17.86
CA LEU A 74 -2.97 -3.30 17.44
C LEU A 74 -2.20 -4.62 17.37
N ARG A 75 -0.87 -4.62 17.50
CA ARG A 75 -0.03 -5.83 17.31
C ARG A 75 -0.35 -6.95 18.30
N LYS A 76 -0.99 -6.61 19.43
CA LYS A 76 -1.48 -7.57 20.43
C LYS A 76 -2.77 -8.29 20.01
N LEU A 77 -3.50 -7.75 19.04
CA LEU A 77 -4.71 -8.36 18.51
C LEU A 77 -4.36 -9.51 17.54
N PRO A 78 -5.21 -10.54 17.42
CA PRO A 78 -5.11 -11.54 16.37
C PRO A 78 -5.07 -10.93 14.96
N LEU A 79 -4.26 -11.52 14.06
CA LEU A 79 -4.07 -11.04 12.68
C LEU A 79 -5.39 -10.87 11.92
N HIS A 80 -6.36 -11.76 12.10
CA HIS A 80 -7.64 -11.67 11.39
C HIS A 80 -8.42 -10.41 11.76
N LEU A 81 -8.38 -9.97 13.04
CA LEU A 81 -9.01 -8.72 13.45
C LEU A 81 -8.31 -7.52 12.81
N ARG A 82 -6.98 -7.52 12.79
CA ARG A 82 -6.21 -6.46 12.13
C ARG A 82 -6.52 -6.38 10.64
N LYS A 83 -6.64 -7.52 9.94
CA LYS A 83 -7.05 -7.57 8.53
C LYS A 83 -8.46 -7.01 8.31
N THR A 84 -9.42 -7.33 9.18
CA THR A 84 -10.77 -6.74 9.12
C THR A 84 -10.73 -5.22 9.31
N MET A 85 -9.94 -4.74 10.29
CA MET A 85 -9.75 -3.31 10.54
C MET A 85 -9.06 -2.62 9.35
N LEU A 86 -8.07 -3.25 8.73
CA LEU A 86 -7.43 -2.76 7.53
C LEU A 86 -8.43 -2.65 6.37
N GLY A 87 -9.21 -3.70 6.12
CA GLY A 87 -10.19 -3.73 5.02
C GLY A 87 -11.21 -2.59 5.07
N ALA A 88 -11.64 -2.17 6.27
CA ALA A 88 -12.54 -1.03 6.46
C ALA A 88 -11.92 0.34 6.10
N ARG A 89 -10.61 0.38 5.83
CA ARG A 89 -9.80 1.60 5.62
C ARG A 89 -9.15 1.66 4.25
N LEU A 90 -9.13 0.55 3.52
CA LEU A 90 -8.59 0.52 2.17
C LEU A 90 -9.58 1.14 1.19
N LEU A 91 -9.06 1.97 0.30
CA LEU A 91 -9.78 2.33 -0.91
C LEU A 91 -9.84 1.09 -1.82
N PRO A 92 -10.88 0.96 -2.66
CA PRO A 92 -10.89 -0.06 -3.71
C PRO A 92 -9.59 0.04 -4.51
N SER A 93 -8.97 -1.10 -4.81
CA SER A 93 -7.82 -1.10 -5.71
C SER A 93 -8.23 -0.47 -7.04
N ARG A 94 -7.35 0.35 -7.61
CA ARG A 94 -7.44 0.65 -9.04
C ARG A 94 -7.20 -0.68 -9.74
N ALA A 95 -8.28 -1.30 -10.24
CA ALA A 95 -8.14 -2.53 -11.00
C ALA A 95 -7.17 -2.26 -12.17
N GLY A 96 -6.03 -2.94 -12.17
CA GLY A 96 -5.28 -3.17 -13.41
C GLY A 96 -6.19 -3.95 -14.38
N PRO A 97 -5.92 -3.90 -15.69
CA PRO A 97 -6.78 -4.57 -16.68
C PRO A 97 -7.00 -6.02 -16.24
N ALA A 98 -8.27 -6.41 -16.11
CA ALA A 98 -8.65 -7.76 -15.75
C ALA A 98 -8.10 -8.70 -16.83
N HIS A 99 -7.14 -9.56 -16.47
CA HIS A 99 -6.69 -10.61 -17.35
C HIS A 99 -7.81 -11.67 -17.39
N GLU A 100 -8.72 -11.53 -18.36
CA GLU A 100 -9.62 -12.62 -18.76
C GLU A 100 -8.74 -13.77 -19.23
N SER A 101 -8.48 -14.69 -18.32
CA SER A 101 -7.79 -15.94 -18.61
C SER A 101 -8.80 -16.85 -19.30
N GLY A 102 -8.90 -16.73 -20.62
CA GLY A 102 -9.59 -17.69 -21.45
C GLY A 102 -8.86 -19.03 -21.38
N TYR A 103 -9.42 -19.97 -20.61
CA TYR A 103 -9.14 -21.38 -20.79
C TYR A 103 -9.85 -21.84 -22.07
N GLY A 104 -9.06 -22.15 -23.10
CA GLY A 104 -9.45 -22.97 -24.24
C GLY A 104 -8.70 -24.29 -24.19
#